data_AF-A0A2U9IPC6-F1
#
_entry.id   AF-A0A2U9IPC6-F1
#
_cell.length_a   1.000
_cell.length_b   1.000
_cell.length_c   1.000
_cell.angle_alpha   90.00
_cell.angle_beta   90.00
_cell.angle_gamma   90.00
#
_symmetry.space_group_name_H-M   'P 1'
#
loop_
_entity.id
_entity.type
_entity.pdbx_description
1 polymer ?
#
loop_
_entity_poly.entity_id
_entity_poly.type
_entity_poly.pdbx_seq_one_letter_code
_entity_poly.pdbx_strand_id
1 'polypeptide(L)'
;MDSESKVKMSEIKKKIVTLMYKEVGSNGCLSFKDIKDMISVSTDALKLNLNDLVSDGVLRKVKSKYYLTDIGVKIAKDLLSGSS
;
A
#
# COMPACT_ATOMS: atom_id res chain seq x y z
N MET A 1 -6.22 4.87 -16.92
CA MET A 1 -5.04 4.28 -16.26
C MET A 1 -5.51 3.55 -15.04
N ASP A 2 -5.37 2.24 -15.04
CA ASP A 2 -5.82 1.35 -13.97
C ASP A 2 -4.97 1.57 -12.72
N SER A 3 -5.58 1.39 -11.55
CA SER A 3 -4.93 1.57 -10.25
C SER A 3 -3.67 0.72 -10.10
N GLU A 4 -3.67 -0.47 -10.69
CA GLU A 4 -2.50 -1.34 -10.76
C GLU A 4 -1.31 -0.69 -11.48
N SER A 5 -1.53 -0.08 -12.65
CA SER A 5 -0.46 0.59 -13.40
C SER A 5 0.13 1.78 -12.61
N LYS A 6 -0.71 2.55 -11.92
CA LYS A 6 -0.25 3.67 -11.08
C LYS A 6 0.60 3.20 -9.90
N VAL A 7 0.20 2.10 -9.26
CA VAL A 7 0.99 1.48 -8.19
C VAL A 7 2.30 0.94 -8.77
N LYS A 8 2.25 0.26 -9.91
CA LYS A 8 3.43 -0.29 -10.60
C LYS A 8 4.40 0.78 -11.12
N MET A 9 3.98 2.03 -11.28
CA MET A 9 4.85 3.14 -11.70
C MET A 9 5.60 3.80 -10.53
N SER A 10 5.13 3.66 -9.29
CA SER A 10 5.72 4.34 -8.14
C SER A 10 6.33 3.35 -7.14
N GLU A 11 7.64 3.42 -6.95
CA GLU A 11 8.36 2.52 -6.03
C GLU A 11 7.84 2.63 -4.59
N ILE A 12 7.49 3.84 -4.14
CA ILE A 12 6.93 4.05 -2.79
C ILE A 12 5.59 3.32 -2.65
N LYS A 13 4.71 3.41 -3.65
CA LYS A 13 3.40 2.73 -3.64
C LYS A 13 3.57 1.21 -3.63
N LYS A 14 4.46 0.66 -4.46
CA LYS A 14 4.81 -0.77 -4.44
C LYS A 14 5.27 -1.20 -3.06
N LYS A 15 6.19 -0.41 -2.47
CA LYS A 15 6.77 -0.70 -1.17
C LYS A 15 5.71 -0.69 -0.07
N ILE A 16 4.79 0.29 -0.08
CA ILE A 16 3.66 0.34 0.87
C ILE A 16 2.78 -0.90 0.74
N VAL A 17 2.29 -1.19 -0.46
CA VAL A 17 1.31 -2.26 -0.70
C VAL A 17 1.91 -3.64 -0.41
N THR A 18 3.14 -3.91 -0.87
CA THR A 18 3.82 -5.18 -0.62
C THR A 18 4.20 -5.36 0.85
N LEU A 19 4.62 -4.28 1.53
CA LEU A 19 4.97 -4.32 2.94
C LEU A 19 3.75 -4.57 3.82
N MET A 20 2.64 -3.86 3.59
CA MET A 20 1.39 -4.11 4.30
C MET A 20 0.95 -5.56 4.14
N TYR A 21 1.01 -6.11 2.92
CA TYR A 21 0.62 -7.49 2.67
C TYR A 21 1.55 -8.50 3.35
N LYS A 22 2.86 -8.25 3.39
CA LYS A 22 3.83 -9.11 4.09
C LYS A 22 3.63 -9.11 5.61
N GLU A 23 3.39 -7.94 6.20
CA GLU A 23 3.29 -7.79 7.65
C GLU A 23 1.96 -8.26 8.21
N VAL A 24 0.85 -7.89 7.56
CA VAL A 24 -0.49 -8.08 8.15
C VAL A 24 -1.43 -8.89 7.26
N GLY A 25 -0.99 -9.30 6.07
CA GLY A 25 -1.78 -10.11 5.14
C GLY A 25 -3.01 -9.40 4.59
N SER A 26 -3.98 -10.19 4.12
CA SER A 26 -5.21 -9.67 3.50
C SER A 26 -6.24 -9.10 4.48
N ASN A 27 -6.20 -9.50 5.76
CA ASN A 27 -7.21 -9.12 6.75
C ASN A 27 -6.69 -8.13 7.81
N GLY A 28 -5.41 -7.78 7.74
CA GLY A 28 -4.80 -6.92 8.73
C GLY A 28 -4.81 -5.44 8.36
N CYS A 29 -4.35 -4.63 9.31
CA CYS A 29 -4.23 -3.19 9.11
C CYS A 29 -2.98 -2.64 9.78
N LEU A 30 -2.45 -1.56 9.22
CA LEU A 30 -1.33 -0.83 9.79
C LEU A 30 -1.72 0.63 10.01
N SER A 31 -1.15 1.23 11.05
CA SER A 31 -1.32 2.67 11.29
C SER A 31 -0.33 3.44 10.42
N PHE A 32 -0.60 4.73 10.20
CA PHE A 32 0.35 5.61 9.51
C PHE A 32 1.77 5.54 10.11
N LYS A 33 1.86 5.47 11.44
CA LYS A 33 3.13 5.42 12.16
C LYS A 33 3.91 4.14 11.84
N ASP A 34 3.24 2.99 11.87
CA ASP A 34 3.85 1.68 11.56
C ASP A 34 4.39 1.69 10.13
N ILE A 35 3.56 2.10 9.16
CA ILE A 35 3.95 2.17 7.74
C ILE A 35 5.14 3.13 7.55
N LYS A 36 5.16 4.27 8.25
CA LYS A 36 6.24 5.25 8.17
C LYS A 36 7.55 4.69 8.68
N ASP A 37 7.51 4.06 9.85
CA ASP A 37 8.67 3.46 10.50
C ASP A 37 9.29 2.37 9.61
N MET A 38 8.43 1.59 8.96
CA MET A 38 8.82 0.49 8.10
C MET A 38 9.38 0.91 6.73
N ILE A 39 8.93 2.04 6.16
CA ILE A 39 9.23 2.39 4.76
C ILE A 39 10.39 3.39 4.61
N SER A 40 10.88 3.99 5.71
CA SER A 40 11.98 4.98 5.71
C SER A 40 11.81 6.05 4.64
N VAL A 41 10.63 6.69 4.62
CA VAL A 41 10.28 7.79 3.72
C VAL A 41 9.81 9.00 4.50
N SER A 42 9.92 10.17 3.88
CA SER A 42 9.42 11.43 4.43
C SER A 42 7.91 11.38 4.70
N THR A 43 7.48 12.03 5.78
CA THR A 43 6.07 12.09 6.21
C THR A 43 5.13 12.55 5.09
N ASP A 44 5.54 13.60 4.37
CA ASP A 44 4.75 14.21 3.29
C ASP A 44 4.60 13.28 2.10
N ALA A 45 5.70 12.65 1.68
CA ALA A 45 5.68 11.65 0.62
C ALA A 45 4.78 10.46 0.99
N LEU A 46 4.86 9.97 2.23
CA LEU A 46 4.00 8.88 2.68
C LEU A 46 2.52 9.27 2.69
N LYS A 47 2.18 10.46 3.22
CA LYS A 47 0.79 10.95 3.23
C LYS A 47 0.23 11.06 1.82
N LEU A 48 1.00 11.61 0.89
CA LEU A 48 0.60 11.77 -0.51
C LEU A 48 0.33 10.41 -1.17
N ASN A 49 1.25 9.46 -1.01
CA ASN A 49 1.09 8.12 -1.58
C ASN A 49 -0.03 7.32 -0.93
N LEU A 50 -0.23 7.40 0.39
CA LEU A 50 -1.34 6.74 1.07
C LEU A 50 -2.69 7.30 0.64
N ASN A 51 -2.79 8.63 0.48
CA ASN A 51 -4.04 9.26 0.04
C ASN A 51 -4.36 8.87 -1.41
N ASP A 52 -3.36 8.85 -2.27
CA ASP A 52 -3.49 8.35 -3.65
C ASP A 52 -3.94 6.88 -3.68
N LEU A 53 -3.30 6.00 -2.91
CA LEU A 53 -3.71 4.59 -2.80
C LEU A 53 -5.13 4.41 -2.28
N VAL A 54 -5.58 5.29 -1.37
CA VAL A 54 -6.97 5.28 -0.87
C VAL A 54 -7.94 5.77 -1.94
N SER A 55 -7.57 6.82 -2.68
CA SER A 55 -8.36 7.36 -3.78
C SER A 55 -8.52 6.35 -4.92
N ASP A 56 -7.46 5.60 -5.22
CA ASP A 56 -7.47 4.50 -6.20
C ASP A 56 -8.13 3.21 -5.68
N GLY A 57 -8.68 3.19 -4.45
CA GLY A 57 -9.37 2.04 -3.89
C GLY A 57 -8.47 0.84 -3.57
N VAL A 58 -7.16 1.02 -3.60
CA VAL A 58 -6.14 0.00 -3.26
C VAL A 58 -6.05 -0.17 -1.74
N LEU A 59 -6.21 0.94 -1.01
CA LEU A 59 -6.27 0.96 0.45
C LEU A 59 -7.61 1.53 0.91
N ARG A 60 -8.04 1.10 2.09
CA ARG A 60 -9.16 1.70 2.81
C ARG A 60 -8.67 2.30 4.12
N LYS A 61 -8.96 3.57 4.35
CA LYS A 61 -8.63 4.25 5.61
C LYS A 61 -9.84 4.24 6.56
N VAL A 62 -9.67 3.74 7.78
CA VAL A 62 -10.69 3.74 8.84
C VAL A 62 -10.09 4.26 10.15
N LYS A 63 -10.65 5.38 10.67
CA LYS A 63 -10.28 6.09 11.93
C LYS A 63 -8.82 6.56 12.10
N SER A 64 -7.83 5.86 11.54
CA SER A 64 -6.41 6.23 11.33
C SER A 64 -5.58 5.01 10.84
N LYS A 65 -6.23 3.87 10.61
CA LYS A 65 -5.60 2.65 10.13
C LYS A 65 -5.90 2.43 8.65
N TYR A 66 -4.95 1.83 7.96
CA TYR A 66 -5.04 1.49 6.55
C TYR A 66 -5.21 -0.02 6.42
N TYR A 67 -6.18 -0.41 5.60
CA TYR A 67 -6.52 -1.79 5.29
C TYR A 67 -6.26 -2.01 3.81
N LEU A 68 -5.69 -3.15 3.45
CA LEU A 68 -5.66 -3.56 2.05
C LEU A 68 -7.09 -3.93 1.62
N THR A 69 -7.50 -3.48 0.44
CA THR A 69 -8.72 -3.96 -0.22
C THR A 69 -8.40 -5.19 -1.05
N ASP A 70 -9.41 -5.86 -1.60
CA ASP A 70 -9.20 -6.94 -2.58
C ASP A 70 -8.28 -6.54 -3.73
N ILE A 71 -8.41 -5.28 -4.20
CA ILE A 71 -7.56 -4.71 -5.25
C ILE A 71 -6.11 -4.63 -4.75
N GLY A 72 -5.90 -4.07 -3.55
CA GLY A 72 -4.55 -3.97 -2.96
C GLY A 72 -3.90 -5.32 -2.71
N VAL A 73 -4.67 -6.31 -2.25
CA VAL A 73 -4.19 -7.69 -2.07
C VAL A 73 -3.78 -8.31 -3.40
N LYS A 74 -4.60 -8.15 -4.45
CA LYS A 74 -4.29 -8.67 -5.78
C LYS A 74 -3.01 -8.04 -6.33
N ILE A 75 -2.87 -6.71 -6.24
CA ILE A 75 -1.68 -5.99 -6.68
C ILE A 75 -0.44 -6.42 -5.87
N ALA A 76 -0.56 -6.54 -4.54
CA ALA A 76 0.53 -7.00 -3.70
C ALA A 76 1.01 -8.40 -4.09
N LYS A 77 0.07 -9.33 -4.31
CA LYS A 77 0.36 -10.70 -4.76
C LYS A 77 1.06 -10.70 -6.12
N ASP A 78 0.56 -9.92 -7.08
CA ASP A 78 1.16 -9.81 -8.41
C ASP A 78 2.60 -9.27 -8.33
N LEU A 79 2.82 -8.21 -7.55
CA LEU A 79 4.15 -7.63 -7.33
C LEU A 79 5.14 -8.61 -6.66
N LEU A 80 4.65 -9.48 -5.77
CA LEU A 80 5.46 -10.49 -5.10
C LEU A 80 5.68 -11.75 -5.96
N SER A 81 4.71 -12.11 -6.79
CA SER A 81 4.79 -13.26 -7.69
C SER A 81 5.61 -12.97 -8.95
N GLY A 82 5.77 -11.69 -9.32
CA GLY A 82 6.56 -11.24 -10.47
C GLY A 82 8.08 -11.25 -10.28
N SER A 83 8.59 -11.84 -9.20
CA SER A 83 10.01 -12.22 -9.07
C SER A 83 10.16 -13.71 -9.38
N SER A 84 10.21 -14.07 -10.65
CA SER A 84 10.63 -15.39 -11.14
C SER A 84 11.37 -15.21 -12.46
#